data_AF-A0A1A9IWN3-F1
#
_entry.id   AF-A0A1A9IWN3-F1
#
_cell.length_a   1.000
_cell.length_b   1.000
_cell.length_c   1.000
_cell.angle_alpha   90.00
_cell.angle_beta   90.00
_cell.angle_gamma   90.00
#
_symmetry.space_group_name_H-M   'P 1'
#
loop_
_entity.id
_entity.type
_entity.pdbx_description
1 polymer ?
#
loop_
_entity_poly.entity_id
_entity_poly.type
_entity_poly.pdbx_seq_one_letter_code
_entity_poly.pdbx_strand_id
1 'polypeptide(L)'
;MNIRKALGGVAATAGAAALLLTGTTATAHAAGGPGGGVWRLQNAQTGRCLDANGTGGVYTSSCSTTAASQRWEYHVVNGKIQLKNTSSARCLKPSTPFSLILETRPCGIDANDLWDEVFVSGKLRLISPGGNALDSDAKGKAYLNQYGPDNPYQQWYLTTSIPG
;
A
#
# COMPACT_ATOMS: atom_id res chain seq x y z
N MET A 1 43.53 32.82 -56.36
CA MET A 1 43.72 31.54 -55.65
C MET A 1 42.41 31.18 -54.95
N ASN A 2 42.06 29.89 -55.01
CA ASN A 2 40.93 29.18 -54.38
C ASN A 2 39.70 28.91 -55.26
N ILE A 3 39.74 27.69 -55.81
CA ILE A 3 38.81 26.98 -56.68
C ILE A 3 37.81 26.19 -55.80
N ARG A 4 36.57 26.10 -56.29
CA ARG A 4 35.43 25.40 -55.68
C ARG A 4 35.52 23.86 -55.79
N LYS A 5 34.54 23.19 -55.14
CA LYS A 5 34.04 21.79 -55.29
C LYS A 5 34.61 20.83 -54.24
N ALA A 6 33.91 19.79 -53.79
CA ALA A 6 32.51 19.35 -53.84
C ALA A 6 32.41 18.13 -52.89
N LEU A 7 31.17 17.71 -52.62
CA LEU A 7 30.74 16.56 -51.84
C LEU A 7 31.71 15.36 -51.84
N GLY A 8 32.07 14.92 -50.62
CA GLY A 8 32.64 13.60 -50.38
C GLY A 8 31.53 12.63 -50.00
N GLY A 9 31.27 11.66 -50.88
CA GLY A 9 30.60 10.42 -50.53
C GLY A 9 31.57 9.26 -50.75
N VAL A 10 31.75 8.42 -49.73
CA VAL A 10 32.16 7.04 -49.92
C VAL A 10 31.34 6.19 -48.97
N ALA A 11 30.47 5.36 -49.54
CA ALA A 11 29.82 4.25 -48.90
C ALA A 11 30.55 2.96 -49.31
N ALA A 12 30.82 2.05 -48.36
CA ALA A 12 30.86 0.59 -48.56
C ALA A 12 31.12 -0.10 -47.20
N THR A 13 30.06 -0.59 -46.55
CA THR A 13 29.72 -2.02 -46.34
C THR A 13 30.54 -2.79 -45.30
N ALA A 14 29.95 -3.07 -44.13
CA ALA A 14 29.85 -4.41 -43.51
C ALA A 14 29.24 -4.32 -42.09
N GLY A 15 28.18 -5.10 -41.82
CA GLY A 15 27.72 -5.43 -40.46
C GLY A 15 26.45 -4.74 -39.98
N ALA A 16 25.29 -5.14 -40.50
CA ALA A 16 24.02 -4.86 -39.86
C ALA A 16 23.86 -5.74 -38.60
N ALA A 17 24.37 -5.28 -37.45
CA ALA A 17 23.92 -5.78 -36.16
C ALA A 17 22.76 -4.87 -35.72
N ALA A 18 21.55 -5.21 -36.16
CA ALA A 18 20.34 -4.64 -35.58
C ALA A 18 20.27 -5.08 -34.12
N LEU A 19 20.77 -4.24 -33.20
CA LEU A 19 20.41 -4.34 -31.79
C LEU A 19 18.92 -4.06 -31.72
N LEU A 20 18.13 -5.13 -31.74
CA LEU A 20 16.75 -5.12 -31.29
C LEU A 20 16.79 -4.79 -29.80
N LEU A 21 16.78 -3.49 -29.48
CA LEU A 21 16.39 -2.99 -28.18
C LEU A 21 14.90 -3.33 -28.04
N THR A 22 14.59 -4.58 -27.68
CA THR A 22 13.30 -4.91 -27.10
C THR A 22 13.27 -4.22 -25.76
N GLY A 23 12.94 -2.92 -25.78
CA GLY A 23 12.57 -2.17 -24.60
C GLY A 23 11.34 -2.85 -24.04
N THR A 24 11.52 -3.68 -23.02
CA THR A 24 10.41 -4.08 -22.18
C THR A 24 9.93 -2.79 -21.53
N THR A 25 8.82 -2.25 -22.02
CA THR A 25 8.09 -1.22 -21.30
C THR A 25 7.75 -1.84 -19.95
N ALA A 26 8.45 -1.40 -18.89
CA ALA A 26 7.98 -1.65 -17.55
C ALA A 26 6.59 -1.03 -17.49
N THR A 27 5.55 -1.87 -17.45
CA THR A 27 4.23 -1.39 -17.08
C THR A 27 4.39 -0.87 -15.66
N ALA A 28 4.36 0.46 -15.52
CA ALA A 28 4.12 1.08 -14.24
C ALA A 28 2.76 0.58 -13.79
N HIS A 29 2.74 -0.48 -12.98
CA HIS A 29 1.56 -0.78 -12.20
C HIS A 29 1.49 0.38 -11.21
N ALA A 30 0.65 1.37 -11.51
CA ALA A 30 -0.01 2.07 -10.44
C ALA A 30 -0.57 0.95 -9.57
N ALA A 31 -0.05 0.78 -8.35
CA ALA A 31 -0.58 -0.19 -7.42
C ALA A 31 -2.01 0.29 -7.14
N GLY A 32 -2.94 -0.20 -7.96
CA GLY A 32 -4.35 0.09 -7.87
C GLY A 32 -4.88 -0.64 -6.65
N GLY A 33 -4.54 -0.13 -5.47
CA GLY A 33 -5.43 -0.29 -4.35
C GLY A 33 -6.81 0.22 -4.75
N PRO A 34 -7.87 -0.28 -4.11
CA PRO A 34 -9.21 0.22 -4.38
C PRO A 34 -9.30 1.67 -3.88
N GLY A 35 -8.97 2.62 -4.74
CA GLY A 35 -9.10 4.04 -4.46
C GLY A 35 -10.57 4.39 -4.21
N GLY A 36 -10.88 4.81 -3.00
CA GLY A 36 -12.25 5.16 -2.59
C GLY A 36 -13.12 3.92 -2.36
N GLY A 37 -13.45 3.63 -1.10
CA GLY A 37 -14.39 2.55 -0.78
C GLY A 37 -14.34 2.15 0.69
N VAL A 38 -15.24 1.24 1.09
CA VAL A 38 -15.28 0.69 2.45
C VAL A 38 -14.82 -0.77 2.41
N TRP A 39 -13.76 -1.07 3.15
CA TRP A 39 -13.09 -2.36 3.12
C TRP A 39 -12.93 -2.96 4.51
N ARG A 40 -12.89 -4.29 4.59
CA ARG A 40 -12.26 -5.00 5.71
C ARG A 40 -10.84 -5.38 5.31
N LEU A 41 -9.93 -5.24 6.27
CA LEU A 41 -8.57 -5.74 6.15
C LEU A 41 -8.50 -7.06 6.92
N GLN A 42 -8.43 -8.18 6.20
CA GLN A 42 -8.24 -9.49 6.80
C GLN A 42 -6.77 -9.87 6.73
N ASN A 43 -6.15 -10.16 7.87
CA ASN A 43 -4.76 -10.57 7.90
C ASN A 43 -4.59 -11.91 7.18
N ALA A 44 -3.66 -11.98 6.25
CA ALA A 44 -3.47 -13.15 5.39
C ALA A 44 -2.94 -14.37 6.15
N GLN A 45 -2.24 -14.16 7.27
CA GLN A 45 -1.69 -15.24 8.09
C GLN A 45 -2.68 -15.72 9.16
N THR A 46 -3.36 -14.80 9.85
CA THR A 46 -4.21 -15.17 11.00
C THR A 46 -5.68 -15.34 10.63
N GLY A 47 -6.11 -14.86 9.45
CA GLY A 47 -7.51 -14.85 9.04
C GLY A 47 -8.39 -13.87 9.84
N ARG A 48 -7.81 -13.10 10.77
CA ARG A 48 -8.53 -12.13 11.61
C ARG A 48 -8.66 -10.79 10.92
N CYS A 49 -9.73 -10.05 11.18
CA CYS A 49 -9.97 -8.73 10.61
C CYS A 49 -9.49 -7.62 11.54
N LEU A 50 -8.92 -6.56 10.96
CA LEU A 50 -8.59 -5.33 11.67
C LEU A 50 -9.86 -4.69 12.23
N ASP A 51 -9.85 -4.42 13.53
CA ASP A 51 -10.97 -3.91 14.30
C ASP A 51 -10.50 -2.76 15.21
N ALA A 52 -11.44 -1.91 15.59
CA ALA A 52 -11.17 -0.81 16.50
C ALA A 52 -12.33 -0.59 17.46
N ASN A 53 -12.01 -0.22 18.69
CA ASN A 53 -13.04 0.20 19.63
C ASN A 53 -13.32 1.71 19.49
N GLY A 54 -14.42 2.16 20.10
CA GLY A 54 -14.80 3.58 20.10
C GLY A 54 -13.87 4.50 20.90
N THR A 55 -12.92 3.95 21.67
CA THR A 55 -12.04 4.71 22.58
C THR A 55 -10.60 4.87 22.07
N GLY A 56 -10.29 4.37 20.88
CA GLY A 56 -8.98 4.56 20.23
C GLY A 56 -8.11 3.30 20.10
N GLY A 57 -8.50 2.19 20.74
CA GLY A 57 -7.77 0.93 20.66
C GLY A 57 -7.99 0.24 19.31
N VAL A 58 -6.92 -0.35 18.78
CA VAL A 58 -6.90 -1.11 17.54
C VAL A 58 -6.40 -2.52 17.82
N TYR A 59 -7.04 -3.52 17.22
CA TYR A 59 -6.75 -4.93 17.43
C TYR A 59 -7.21 -5.73 16.21
N THR A 60 -7.09 -7.06 16.26
CA THR A 60 -7.75 -7.95 15.29
C THR A 60 -8.70 -8.90 16.00
N SER A 61 -9.82 -9.21 15.36
CA SER A 61 -10.83 -10.16 15.85
C SER A 61 -11.39 -11.01 14.73
N SER A 62 -12.26 -11.97 15.07
CA SER A 62 -13.01 -12.72 14.06
C SER A 62 -13.70 -11.76 13.11
N CYS A 63 -13.60 -12.03 11.81
CA CYS A 63 -14.23 -11.21 10.80
C CYS A 63 -15.76 -11.24 10.96
N SER A 64 -16.39 -10.08 10.87
CA SER A 64 -17.85 -9.94 10.87
C SER A 64 -18.31 -9.08 9.69
N THR A 65 -19.37 -9.52 9.00
CA THR A 65 -19.97 -8.76 7.89
C THR A 65 -20.78 -7.56 8.39
N THR A 66 -21.27 -7.61 9.63
CA THR A 66 -22.15 -6.59 10.21
C THR A 66 -21.41 -5.58 11.07
N ALA A 67 -20.24 -5.93 11.62
CA ALA A 67 -19.47 -5.06 12.51
C ALA A 67 -18.92 -3.82 11.78
N ALA A 68 -19.48 -2.64 12.10
CA ALA A 68 -19.01 -1.35 11.58
C ALA A 68 -17.58 -1.02 12.02
N SER A 69 -17.18 -1.52 13.18
CA SER A 69 -15.85 -1.33 13.74
C SER A 69 -14.75 -2.02 12.92
N GLN A 70 -15.10 -2.97 12.06
CA GLN A 70 -14.17 -3.64 11.14
C GLN A 70 -14.20 -3.05 9.72
N ARG A 71 -15.05 -2.05 9.47
CA ARG A 71 -15.18 -1.39 8.17
C ARG A 71 -14.37 -0.11 8.14
N TRP A 72 -13.50 0.00 7.15
CA TRP A 72 -12.54 1.09 6.98
C TRP A 72 -12.77 1.77 5.63
N GLU A 73 -13.14 3.05 5.67
CA GLU A 73 -13.15 3.91 4.50
C GLU A 73 -11.71 4.19 4.07
N TYR A 74 -11.39 3.85 2.82
CA TYR A 74 -10.15 4.16 2.14
C TYR A 74 -10.27 5.51 1.45
N HIS A 75 -9.62 6.53 2.02
CA HIS A 75 -9.54 7.87 1.45
C HIS A 75 -8.17 8.08 0.83
N VAL A 76 -8.11 8.39 -0.46
CA VAL A 76 -6.85 8.74 -1.13
C VAL A 76 -6.59 10.23 -0.94
N VAL A 77 -5.50 10.57 -0.26
CA VAL A 77 -5.09 11.95 0.05
C VAL A 77 -3.66 12.15 -0.45
N ASN A 78 -3.48 12.98 -1.47
CA ASN A 78 -2.17 13.27 -2.09
C ASN A 78 -1.36 12.01 -2.46
N GLY A 79 -2.05 10.98 -2.98
CA GLY A 79 -1.43 9.71 -3.37
C GLY A 79 -1.10 8.75 -2.21
N LYS A 80 -1.47 9.10 -0.97
CA LYS A 80 -1.38 8.24 0.22
C LYS A 80 -2.77 7.83 0.68
N ILE A 81 -2.84 6.85 1.58
CA ILE A 81 -4.11 6.33 2.09
C ILE A 81 -4.36 6.83 3.51
N GLN A 82 -5.56 7.34 3.76
CA GLN A 82 -6.12 7.54 5.09
C GLN A 82 -7.20 6.49 5.32
N LEU A 83 -7.11 5.77 6.44
CA LEU A 83 -8.06 4.72 6.83
C LEU A 83 -8.96 5.22 7.93
N LYS A 84 -10.21 5.51 7.60
CA LYS A 84 -11.20 5.99 8.57
C LYS A 84 -12.16 4.87 8.97
N ASN A 85 -12.26 4.60 10.25
CA ASN A 85 -13.21 3.63 10.78
C ASN A 85 -14.65 4.12 10.62
N THR A 86 -15.54 3.30 10.06
CA THR A 86 -16.94 3.71 9.83
C THR A 86 -17.77 3.80 11.12
N SER A 87 -17.40 3.09 12.17
CA SER A 87 -18.14 3.10 13.44
C SER A 87 -17.83 4.32 14.30
N SER A 88 -16.57 4.76 14.34
CA SER A 88 -16.11 5.84 15.21
C SER A 88 -15.79 7.14 14.48
N ALA A 89 -15.74 7.12 13.15
CA ALA A 89 -15.26 8.21 12.30
C ALA A 89 -13.83 8.68 12.62
N ARG A 90 -13.02 7.79 13.20
CA ARG A 90 -11.61 8.03 13.58
C ARG A 90 -10.65 7.37 12.60
N CYS A 91 -9.49 7.96 12.40
CA CYS A 91 -8.48 7.48 11.47
C CYS A 91 -7.42 6.64 12.16
N LEU A 92 -7.04 5.54 11.51
CA LEU A 92 -5.95 4.66 11.90
C LEU A 92 -4.62 5.38 11.72
N LYS A 93 -3.81 5.45 12.77
CA LYS A 93 -2.48 6.07 12.73
C LYS A 93 -1.54 5.49 13.78
N PRO A 94 -0.22 5.58 13.61
CA PRO A 94 0.67 5.46 14.74
C PRO A 94 0.46 6.63 15.72
N SER A 95 0.72 6.40 17.01
CA SER A 95 0.63 7.48 18.02
C SER A 95 1.65 8.61 17.77
N THR A 96 2.78 8.31 17.14
CA THR A 96 3.80 9.25 16.65
C THR A 96 4.45 8.67 15.39
N PRO A 97 5.15 9.44 14.53
CA PRO A 97 5.68 8.92 13.27
C PRO A 97 6.50 7.62 13.40
N PHE A 98 7.24 7.44 14.51
CA PHE A 98 8.10 6.28 14.76
C PHE A 98 7.57 5.32 15.83
N SER A 99 6.32 5.50 16.29
CA SER A 99 5.70 4.64 17.30
C SER A 99 5.47 3.23 16.75
N LEU A 100 5.61 2.21 17.62
CA LEU A 100 5.12 0.85 17.36
C LEU A 100 3.66 0.65 17.78
N ILE A 101 3.09 1.66 18.46
CA ILE A 101 1.72 1.66 18.94
C ILE A 101 0.80 2.19 17.85
N LEU A 102 -0.25 1.41 17.57
CA LEU A 102 -1.30 1.70 16.63
C LEU A 102 -2.57 2.13 17.37
N GLU A 103 -3.21 3.19 16.90
CA GLU A 103 -4.42 3.74 17.52
C GLU A 103 -5.38 4.30 16.47
N THR A 104 -6.60 4.63 16.90
CA THR A 104 -7.48 5.54 16.14
C THR A 104 -7.60 6.89 16.82
N ARG A 105 -7.52 7.97 16.05
CA ARG A 105 -7.64 9.38 16.49
C ARG A 105 -8.61 10.15 15.58
N PRO A 106 -9.10 11.35 15.98
CA PRO A 106 -9.78 12.22 15.02
C PRO A 106 -8.94 12.34 13.75
N CYS A 107 -9.59 12.21 12.59
CA CYS A 107 -8.91 12.30 11.31
C CYS A 107 -8.32 13.70 11.13
N GLY A 108 -7.03 13.76 10.83
CA GLY A 108 -6.33 14.96 10.41
C GLY A 108 -5.86 14.83 8.96
N ILE A 109 -4.88 15.64 8.61
CA ILE A 109 -4.04 15.47 7.42
C ILE A 109 -2.57 15.51 7.83
N ASP A 110 -2.28 15.13 9.08
CA ASP A 110 -0.91 15.01 9.55
C ASP A 110 -0.26 13.79 8.89
N ALA A 111 1.08 13.74 8.90
CA ALA A 111 1.78 12.63 8.27
C ALA A 111 1.31 11.28 8.81
N ASN A 112 0.96 11.18 10.09
CA ASN A 112 0.59 9.91 10.74
C ASN A 112 -0.76 9.36 10.24
N ASP A 113 -1.65 10.21 9.72
CA ASP A 113 -2.89 9.77 9.07
C ASP A 113 -2.65 9.05 7.74
N LEU A 114 -1.48 9.25 7.13
CA LEU A 114 -1.23 8.94 5.73
C LEU A 114 -0.27 7.77 5.58
N TRP A 115 -0.76 6.71 4.97
CA TRP A 115 -0.05 5.45 4.78
C TRP A 115 0.42 5.32 3.33
N ASP A 116 1.64 4.80 3.16
CA ASP A 116 2.07 4.24 1.90
C ASP A 116 1.50 2.83 1.74
N GLU A 117 1.16 2.44 0.52
CA GLU A 117 0.62 1.11 0.22
C GLU A 117 1.51 0.34 -0.77
N VAL A 118 1.65 -0.95 -0.52
CA VAL A 118 2.34 -1.88 -1.43
C VAL A 118 1.45 -3.09 -1.69
N PHE A 119 1.11 -3.33 -2.96
CA PHE A 119 0.37 -4.52 -3.39
C PHE A 119 1.32 -5.53 -4.02
N VAL A 120 1.35 -6.74 -3.45
CA VAL A 120 2.09 -7.88 -4.03
C VAL A 120 1.17 -9.08 -4.04
N SER A 121 0.93 -9.66 -5.22
CA SER A 121 0.11 -10.86 -5.40
C SER A 121 -1.27 -10.78 -4.73
N GLY A 122 -1.96 -9.65 -4.87
CA GLY A 122 -3.30 -9.43 -4.32
C GLY A 122 -3.36 -9.13 -2.82
N LYS A 123 -2.21 -8.96 -2.16
CA LYS A 123 -2.12 -8.64 -0.73
C LYS A 123 -1.56 -7.24 -0.51
N LEU A 124 -2.25 -6.47 0.33
CA LEU A 124 -1.87 -5.14 0.78
C LEU A 124 -0.84 -5.23 1.92
N ARG A 125 0.12 -4.31 1.90
CA ARG A 125 0.92 -3.89 3.05
C ARG A 125 0.71 -2.38 3.24
N LEU A 126 0.45 -1.97 4.47
CA LEU A 126 0.33 -0.55 4.83
C LEU A 126 1.57 -0.15 5.60
N ILE A 127 2.29 0.84 5.07
CA ILE A 127 3.55 1.33 5.62
C ILE A 127 3.30 2.71 6.21
N SER A 128 3.62 2.87 7.49
CA SER A 128 3.50 4.14 8.19
C SER A 128 4.58 5.11 7.71
N PRO A 129 4.44 6.43 7.98
CA PRO A 129 5.48 7.41 7.63
C PRO A 129 6.86 7.11 8.24
N GLY A 130 6.91 6.41 9.38
CA GLY A 130 8.15 5.96 10.00
C GLY A 130 8.78 4.72 9.38
N GLY A 131 8.18 4.15 8.33
CA GLY A 131 8.68 2.97 7.61
C GLY A 131 8.29 1.61 8.21
N ASN A 132 7.51 1.59 9.30
CA ASN A 132 7.00 0.36 9.90
C ASN A 132 5.70 -0.06 9.21
N ALA A 133 5.46 -1.37 9.11
CA ALA A 133 4.25 -1.91 8.52
C ALA A 133 3.19 -2.24 9.56
N LEU A 134 1.91 -2.13 9.18
CA LEU A 134 0.79 -2.70 9.92
C LEU A 134 0.96 -4.21 10.04
N ASP A 135 1.09 -4.69 11.26
CA ASP A 135 1.35 -6.08 11.63
C ASP A 135 0.29 -6.55 12.65
N SER A 136 0.11 -7.86 12.78
CA SER A 136 -0.76 -8.43 13.81
C SER A 136 -0.33 -9.83 14.21
N ASP A 137 -0.85 -10.33 15.32
CA ASP A 137 -0.57 -11.70 15.78
C ASP A 137 -1.83 -12.57 15.89
N ALA A 138 -1.62 -13.88 16.07
CA ALA A 138 -2.70 -14.84 16.29
C ALA A 138 -3.47 -14.61 17.61
N LYS A 139 -2.91 -13.82 18.53
CA LYS A 139 -3.53 -13.47 19.82
C LYS A 139 -4.49 -12.28 19.70
N GLY A 140 -4.58 -11.65 18.53
CA GLY A 140 -5.49 -10.55 18.27
C GLY A 140 -4.88 -9.17 18.46
N LYS A 141 -3.56 -9.04 18.63
CA LYS A 141 -2.92 -7.72 18.71
C LYS A 141 -2.70 -7.17 17.30
N ALA A 142 -2.95 -5.88 17.13
CA ALA A 142 -2.51 -5.11 15.97
C ALA A 142 -1.50 -4.07 16.43
N TYR A 143 -0.41 -3.92 15.69
CA TYR A 143 0.71 -3.04 16.05
C TYR A 143 1.50 -2.68 14.80
N LEU A 144 2.52 -1.86 14.97
CA LEU A 144 3.51 -1.59 13.94
C LEU A 144 4.79 -2.37 14.20
N ASN A 145 5.39 -2.86 13.13
CA ASN A 145 6.64 -3.61 13.18
C ASN A 145 7.51 -3.25 11.98
N GLN A 146 8.81 -3.53 12.06
CA GLN A 146 9.73 -3.28 10.95
C GLN A 146 9.20 -3.92 9.67
N TYR A 147 9.15 -3.16 8.59
CA TYR A 147 8.65 -3.67 7.32
C TYR A 147 9.51 -4.83 6.79
N GLY A 148 8.87 -5.98 6.60
CA GLY A 148 9.44 -7.15 5.97
C GLY A 148 8.53 -7.61 4.82
N PRO A 149 8.96 -7.52 3.55
CA PRO A 149 8.09 -7.82 2.41
C PRO A 149 7.52 -9.26 2.46
N ASP A 150 8.28 -10.21 3.00
CA ASP A 150 7.90 -11.62 3.14
C ASP A 150 7.22 -11.94 4.47
N ASN A 151 7.09 -10.99 5.40
CA ASN A 151 6.42 -11.22 6.68
C ASN A 151 4.91 -11.45 6.42
N PRO A 152 4.37 -12.66 6.66
CA PRO A 152 2.98 -12.96 6.33
C PRO A 152 1.99 -12.24 7.26
N TYR A 153 2.42 -11.83 8.45
CA TYR A 153 1.60 -11.07 9.40
C TYR A 153 1.44 -9.59 9.01
N GLN A 154 2.23 -9.10 8.06
CA GLN A 154 2.11 -7.74 7.50
C GLN A 154 1.29 -7.68 6.22
N GLN A 155 0.71 -8.81 5.81
CA GLN A 155 -0.02 -8.95 4.56
C GLN A 155 -1.52 -9.02 4.83
N TRP A 156 -2.29 -8.24 4.08
CA TRP A 156 -3.72 -8.07 4.32
C TRP A 156 -4.50 -8.27 3.01
N TYR A 157 -5.59 -9.03 3.08
CA TYR A 157 -6.59 -9.05 2.03
C TYR A 157 -7.56 -7.88 2.23
N LEU A 158 -7.84 -7.16 1.14
CA LEU A 158 -8.96 -6.22 1.10
C LEU A 158 -10.20 -6.98 0.66
N THR A 159 -11.19 -7.03 1.54
CA THR A 159 -12.39 -7.82 1.36
C THR A 159 -13.62 -6.96 1.60
N THR A 160 -14.63 -7.08 0.74
CA THR A 160 -16.01 -6.67 1.05
C THR A 160 -16.83 -7.85 1.60
N SER A 161 -16.50 -9.08 1.23
CA SER A 161 -17.16 -10.34 1.65
C SER A 161 -16.27 -11.21 2.54
N ILE A 162 -16.80 -11.86 3.58
CA ILE A 162 -16.04 -12.84 4.37
C ILE A 162 -16.04 -14.18 3.62
N PRO A 163 -14.88 -14.78 3.30
CA PRO A 163 -14.85 -16.18 2.87
C PRO A 163 -15.34 -17.05 4.03
N GLY A 164 -16.40 -17.82 3.80
CA GLY A 164 -16.95 -18.79 4.76
C GLY A 164 -15.99 -19.94 5.07
#